data_AF-A0A849SQ45-F1
#
_entry.id   AF-A0A849SQ45-F1
#
_cell.length_a   1.000
_cell.length_b   1.000
_cell.length_c   1.000
_cell.angle_alpha   90.00
_cell.angle_beta   90.00
_cell.angle_gamma   90.00
#
_symmetry.space_group_name_H-M   'P 1'
#
loop_
_entity.id
_entity.type
_entity.pdbx_description
1 polymer ?
#
loop_
_entity_poly.entity_id
_entity_poly.type
_entity_poly.pdbx_seq_one_letter_code
_entity_poly.pdbx_strand_id
1 'polypeptide(L)'
;MSRSRHIPNCVGSTPAHRARVLFSSLVIAAAVMSLGDLAGAESQSPPRATAPATVERDAMATPKPRPRTARALEVQAVLDQERFTLEALGARREAAPDAATALALQREIERVKSGTEVALLGLQATWARRAGREEAARAIEAAIRTLLESSNAAKSAASSPFAAPVLDSQSSRSAR
;
A
#
# COMPACT_ATOMS: atom_id res chain seq x y z
N MET A 1 -30.12 41.13 -44.56
CA MET A 1 -30.87 39.86 -44.40
C MET A 1 -30.41 38.87 -45.48
N SER A 2 -29.69 37.81 -45.10
CA SER A 2 -29.49 36.60 -45.93
C SER A 2 -28.84 35.47 -45.11
N ARG A 3 -29.67 34.45 -44.87
CA ARG A 3 -29.46 32.98 -44.86
C ARG A 3 -28.18 32.35 -44.26
N SER A 4 -28.43 31.57 -43.21
CA SER A 4 -28.29 30.11 -43.15
C SER A 4 -26.89 29.49 -43.28
N ARG A 5 -26.39 28.93 -42.16
CA ARG A 5 -25.99 27.51 -42.09
C ARG A 5 -26.36 26.93 -40.73
N HIS A 6 -27.26 25.98 -40.79
CA HIS A 6 -27.57 24.99 -39.78
C HIS A 6 -26.53 23.86 -39.91
N ILE A 7 -25.88 23.47 -38.81
CA ILE A 7 -25.17 22.19 -38.70
C ILE A 7 -25.72 21.51 -37.42
N PRO A 8 -26.36 20.34 -37.54
CA PRO A 8 -26.73 19.52 -36.40
C PRO A 8 -25.67 18.45 -36.08
N ASN A 9 -25.68 18.03 -34.82
CA ASN A 9 -25.17 16.76 -34.27
C ASN A 9 -23.67 16.45 -34.35
N CYS A 10 -23.03 16.46 -33.17
CA CYS A 10 -22.28 15.30 -32.70
C CYS A 10 -22.76 14.93 -31.30
N VAL A 11 -23.52 13.84 -31.26
CA VAL A 11 -23.86 13.04 -30.08
C VAL A 11 -22.57 12.46 -29.51
N GLY A 12 -22.43 12.48 -28.18
CA GLY A 12 -21.27 11.94 -27.48
C GLY A 12 -21.50 11.79 -25.99
N SER A 13 -22.59 11.11 -25.63
CA SER A 13 -22.78 10.51 -24.31
C SER A 13 -21.58 9.62 -23.95
N THR A 14 -20.92 9.86 -22.82
CA THR A 14 -20.83 8.92 -21.67
C THR A 14 -19.69 9.34 -20.72
N PRO A 15 -19.89 9.26 -19.39
CA PRO A 15 -18.82 9.39 -18.42
C PRO A 15 -18.08 8.05 -18.31
N ALA A 16 -16.97 7.92 -19.02
CA ALA A 16 -16.00 6.83 -18.87
C ALA A 16 -14.62 7.48 -18.77
N HIS A 17 -13.79 7.30 -17.75
CA HIS A 17 -13.64 6.17 -16.87
C HIS A 17 -13.32 6.68 -15.45
N ARG A 18 -14.18 6.33 -14.48
CA ARG A 18 -13.69 6.04 -13.14
C ARG A 18 -12.67 4.91 -13.30
N ALA A 19 -11.39 5.26 -13.34
CA ALA A 19 -10.34 4.31 -13.08
C ALA A 19 -10.57 3.81 -11.64
N ARG A 20 -11.26 2.67 -11.56
CA ARG A 20 -11.18 1.77 -10.42
C ARG A 20 -9.70 1.43 -10.29
N VAL A 21 -8.98 2.21 -9.49
CA VAL A 21 -7.76 1.74 -8.87
C VAL A 21 -8.22 0.54 -8.05
N LEU A 22 -7.89 -0.65 -8.56
CA LEU A 22 -8.02 -1.88 -7.81
C LEU A 22 -7.15 -1.70 -6.57
N PHE A 23 -7.79 -1.32 -5.46
CA PHE A 23 -7.25 -1.51 -4.14
C PHE A 23 -6.96 -3.00 -4.03
N SER A 24 -5.70 -3.39 -4.20
CA SER A 24 -5.22 -4.66 -3.67
C SER A 24 -5.36 -4.55 -2.16
N SER A 25 -6.50 -5.02 -1.64
CA SER A 25 -6.70 -5.33 -0.24
C SER A 25 -5.71 -6.45 0.12
N LEU A 26 -4.53 -6.05 0.58
CA LEU A 26 -3.64 -6.96 1.27
C LEU A 26 -4.29 -7.31 2.61
N VAL A 27 -4.82 -8.52 2.64
CA VAL A 27 -5.34 -9.22 3.81
C VAL A 27 -4.22 -9.29 4.85
N ILE A 28 -4.29 -8.43 5.87
CA ILE A 28 -3.51 -8.67 7.09
C ILE A 28 -4.27 -9.73 7.87
N ALA A 29 -3.81 -10.98 7.71
CA ALA A 29 -4.18 -12.11 8.53
C ALA A 29 -3.76 -11.85 9.99
N ALA A 30 -4.65 -11.22 10.76
CA ALA A 30 -4.60 -11.27 12.22
C ALA A 30 -5.42 -12.48 12.69
N ALA A 31 -4.89 -13.67 12.47
CA ALA A 31 -5.47 -14.92 12.98
C ALA A 31 -4.36 -15.82 13.51
N VAL A 32 -3.84 -15.47 14.70
CA VAL A 32 -3.17 -16.43 15.57
C VAL A 32 -3.67 -16.18 17.00
N MET A 33 -4.24 -17.25 17.56
CA MET A 33 -4.62 -17.49 18.95
C MET A 33 -5.91 -16.85 19.50
N SER A 34 -7.00 -17.61 19.39
CA SER A 34 -7.76 -18.01 20.59
C SER A 34 -8.36 -19.41 20.34
N LEU A 35 -7.64 -20.43 20.79
CA LEU A 35 -8.15 -21.78 21.00
C LEU A 35 -8.79 -21.81 22.39
N GLY A 36 -10.01 -22.32 22.49
CA GLY A 36 -10.83 -22.41 23.72
C GLY A 36 -12.15 -21.68 23.46
N ASP A 37 -13.28 -22.33 23.24
CA ASP A 37 -13.87 -23.34 24.12
C ASP A 37 -14.84 -24.23 23.30
N LEU A 38 -14.77 -25.55 23.50
CA LEU A 38 -15.74 -26.53 23.01
C LEU A 38 -16.69 -26.87 24.15
N ALA A 39 -17.89 -26.30 24.12
CA ALA A 39 -19.09 -26.80 24.80
C ALA A 39 -20.27 -26.20 24.02
N GLY A 40 -21.14 -26.96 23.35
CA GLY A 40 -21.95 -28.05 23.89
C GLY A 40 -23.39 -27.53 24.04
N ALA A 41 -24.35 -28.28 23.48
CA ALA A 41 -25.82 -28.07 23.46
C ALA A 41 -26.33 -27.09 22.37
N GLU A 42 -26.95 -27.53 21.27
CA GLU A 42 -28.22 -28.29 21.14
C GLU A 42 -29.45 -27.50 21.60
N SER A 43 -30.16 -26.86 20.67
CA SER A 43 -31.64 -26.89 20.62
C SER A 43 -32.24 -26.16 19.41
N GLN A 44 -33.29 -26.80 18.90
CA GLN A 44 -34.19 -26.45 17.80
C GLN A 44 -35.06 -25.20 18.07
N SER A 45 -35.50 -24.55 16.97
CA SER A 45 -36.55 -23.52 16.84
C SER A 45 -37.98 -24.05 17.16
N PRO A 46 -39.16 -23.35 16.97
CA PRO A 46 -39.52 -22.03 16.35
C PRO A 46 -40.72 -21.31 17.12
N PRO A 47 -41.70 -20.54 16.55
CA PRO A 47 -41.80 -19.66 15.36
C PRO A 47 -42.28 -18.19 15.65
N ARG A 48 -42.15 -17.36 14.61
CA ARG A 48 -42.77 -16.04 14.29
C ARG A 48 -43.98 -15.54 15.12
N ALA A 49 -43.87 -14.30 15.62
CA ALA A 49 -44.98 -13.36 15.80
C ALA A 49 -44.63 -12.00 15.18
N THR A 50 -45.64 -11.30 14.68
CA THR A 50 -45.58 -10.28 13.62
C THR A 50 -45.56 -8.84 14.14
N ALA A 51 -44.74 -7.99 13.50
CA ALA A 51 -44.86 -6.51 13.32
C ALA A 51 -44.64 -5.58 14.54
N PRO A 52 -44.39 -4.26 14.36
CA PRO A 52 -44.24 -3.47 13.13
C PRO A 52 -42.88 -2.75 13.01
N ALA A 53 -42.75 -2.01 11.91
CA ALA A 53 -41.59 -1.20 11.54
C ALA A 53 -41.12 -0.22 12.62
N THR A 54 -39.87 -0.37 13.03
CA THR A 54 -38.99 0.78 13.28
C THR A 54 -37.69 0.48 12.56
N VAL A 55 -37.50 1.08 11.39
CA VAL A 55 -36.15 1.30 10.88
C VAL A 55 -35.58 2.36 11.82
N GLU A 56 -35.15 1.92 13.00
CA GLU A 56 -34.26 2.69 13.83
C GLU A 56 -33.00 2.78 12.99
N ARG A 57 -32.85 3.92 12.30
CA ARG A 57 -31.57 4.37 11.82
C ARG A 57 -30.69 4.34 13.05
N ASP A 58 -29.95 3.26 13.21
CA ASP A 58 -28.85 3.16 14.14
C ASP A 58 -28.07 4.44 13.94
N ALA A 59 -28.21 5.32 14.93
CA ALA A 59 -27.59 6.60 14.98
C ALA A 59 -26.14 6.34 14.62
N MET A 60 -25.69 7.02 13.56
CA MET A 60 -24.30 7.15 13.17
C MET A 60 -23.51 7.45 14.45
N ALA A 61 -23.04 6.39 15.11
CA ALA A 61 -22.19 6.49 16.27
C ALA A 61 -20.88 6.96 15.67
N THR A 62 -20.75 8.29 15.56
CA THR A 62 -19.47 8.92 15.27
C THR A 62 -18.52 8.35 16.31
N PRO A 63 -17.52 7.54 15.90
CA PRO A 63 -16.66 6.90 16.87
C PRO A 63 -16.00 8.02 17.66
N LYS A 64 -16.31 8.11 18.96
CA LYS A 64 -15.70 9.11 19.85
C LYS A 64 -14.19 9.00 19.67
N PRO A 65 -13.48 10.11 19.39
CA PRO A 65 -12.05 10.08 19.18
C PRO A 65 -11.41 9.52 20.45
N ARG A 66 -10.84 8.32 20.35
CA ARG A 66 -10.11 7.73 21.47
C ARG A 66 -8.90 8.61 21.74
N PRO A 67 -8.56 8.88 23.02
CA PRO A 67 -7.33 9.58 23.34
C PRO A 67 -6.15 8.84 22.71
N ARG A 68 -5.40 9.53 21.85
CA ARG A 68 -4.23 8.95 21.16
C ARG A 68 -3.10 8.79 22.16
N THR A 69 -2.52 7.59 22.22
CA THR A 69 -1.31 7.35 23.02
C THR A 69 -0.12 8.08 22.40
N ALA A 70 0.92 8.38 23.21
CA ALA A 70 2.14 9.02 22.69
C ALA A 70 2.76 8.24 21.51
N ARG A 71 2.75 6.90 21.58
CA ARG A 71 3.20 6.03 20.49
C ARG A 71 2.37 6.20 19.20
N ALA A 72 1.06 6.39 19.33
CA ALA A 72 0.21 6.65 18.18
C ALA A 72 0.49 8.02 17.53
N LEU A 73 0.88 9.03 18.32
CA LEU A 73 1.28 10.33 17.80
C LEU A 73 2.63 10.25 17.06
N GLU A 74 3.60 9.50 17.58
CA GLU A 74 4.89 9.27 16.90
C GLU A 74 4.70 8.59 15.54
N VAL A 75 3.86 7.55 15.47
CA VAL A 75 3.51 6.89 14.19
C VAL A 75 2.78 7.84 13.26
N GLN A 76 1.81 8.58 13.78
CA GLN A 76 1.05 9.54 12.97
C GLN A 76 1.97 10.60 12.35
N ALA A 77 2.96 11.09 13.09
CA ALA A 77 3.93 12.06 12.57
C ALA A 77 4.73 11.51 11.37
N VAL A 78 5.17 10.25 11.44
CA VAL A 78 5.87 9.58 10.33
C VAL A 78 4.95 9.46 9.11
N LEU A 79 3.70 9.04 9.32
CA LEU A 79 2.72 8.88 8.23
C LEU A 79 2.27 10.22 7.62
N ASP A 80 2.18 11.28 8.42
CA ASP A 80 1.85 12.61 7.93
C ASP A 80 2.98 13.18 7.07
N GLN A 81 4.24 12.97 7.46
CA GLN A 81 5.40 13.35 6.65
C GLN A 81 5.46 12.57 5.33
N GLU A 82 5.19 11.26 5.37
CA GLU A 82 5.08 10.45 4.16
C GLU A 82 4.00 11.00 3.24
N ARG A 83 2.78 11.20 3.74
CA ARG A 83 1.65 11.69 2.95
C ARG A 83 1.98 13.02 2.27
N PHE A 84 2.49 13.98 3.03
CA PHE A 84 2.91 15.27 2.48
C PHE A 84 3.93 15.11 1.35
N THR A 85 4.92 14.23 1.54
CA THR A 85 5.98 14.00 0.55
C THR A 85 5.44 13.30 -0.71
N LEU A 86 4.58 12.31 -0.54
CA LEU A 86 3.96 11.56 -1.64
C LEU A 86 3.00 12.42 -2.46
N GLU A 87 2.24 13.31 -1.82
CA GLU A 87 1.39 14.29 -2.51
C GLU A 87 2.22 15.22 -3.40
N ALA A 88 3.32 15.77 -2.86
CA ALA A 88 4.22 16.63 -3.61
C ALA A 88 4.89 15.91 -4.81
N LEU A 89 5.35 14.67 -4.61
CA LEU A 89 5.95 13.87 -5.68
C LEU A 89 4.91 13.42 -6.73
N GLY A 90 3.70 13.09 -6.29
CA GLY A 90 2.58 12.74 -7.16
C GLY A 90 2.21 13.89 -8.09
N ALA A 91 2.02 15.10 -7.55
CA ALA A 91 1.74 16.29 -8.34
C ALA A 91 2.87 16.59 -9.35
N ARG A 92 4.14 16.44 -8.94
CA ARG A 92 5.28 16.62 -9.85
C ARG A 92 5.33 15.55 -10.94
N ARG A 93 4.92 14.32 -10.65
CA ARG A 93 4.88 13.22 -11.62
C ARG A 93 3.78 13.44 -12.65
N GLU A 94 2.61 13.92 -12.23
CA GLU A 94 1.52 14.26 -13.13
C GLU A 94 1.88 15.42 -14.07
N ALA A 95 2.66 16.39 -13.58
CA ALA A 95 3.17 17.51 -14.37
C ALA A 95 4.46 17.21 -15.15
N ALA A 96 4.95 15.96 -15.14
CA ALA A 96 6.23 15.62 -15.76
C ALA A 96 6.16 15.73 -17.30
N PRO A 97 7.14 16.39 -17.95
CA PRO A 97 7.10 16.63 -19.39
C PRO A 97 7.45 15.40 -20.23
N ASP A 98 8.11 14.40 -19.64
CA ASP A 98 8.60 13.22 -20.32
C ASP A 98 8.58 11.96 -19.43
N ALA A 99 8.64 10.80 -20.09
CA ALA A 99 8.56 9.49 -19.44
C ALA A 99 9.77 9.19 -18.54
N ALA A 100 10.95 9.71 -18.85
CA ALA A 100 12.14 9.48 -18.02
C ALA A 100 12.02 10.23 -16.69
N THR A 101 11.56 11.48 -16.72
CA THR A 101 11.26 12.28 -15.53
C THR A 101 10.16 11.62 -14.69
N ALA A 102 9.08 11.15 -15.31
CA ALA A 102 8.00 10.44 -14.62
C ALA A 102 8.50 9.15 -13.94
N LEU A 103 9.36 8.37 -14.61
CA LEU A 103 9.97 7.16 -14.05
C LEU A 103 10.90 7.48 -12.88
N ALA A 104 11.70 8.54 -12.98
CA ALA A 104 12.57 8.98 -11.89
C ALA A 104 11.76 9.36 -10.64
N LEU A 105 10.66 10.09 -10.82
CA LEU A 105 9.73 10.45 -9.75
C LEU A 105 9.01 9.23 -9.17
N GLN A 106 8.63 8.25 -10.01
CA GLN A 106 8.07 6.99 -9.53
C GLN A 106 9.06 6.23 -8.64
N ARG A 107 10.35 6.19 -9.02
CA ARG A 107 11.39 5.57 -8.19
C ARG A 107 11.64 6.34 -6.89
N GLU A 108 11.46 7.67 -6.89
CA GLU A 108 11.49 8.47 -5.66
C GLU A 108 10.32 8.13 -4.73
N ILE A 109 9.12 7.99 -5.26
CA ILE A 109 7.93 7.58 -4.50
C ILE A 109 8.16 6.22 -3.82
N GLU A 110 8.67 5.22 -4.54
CA GLU A 110 8.96 3.91 -3.94
C GLU A 110 10.07 3.96 -2.89
N ARG A 111 11.05 4.86 -3.05
CA ARG A 111 12.08 5.12 -2.04
C ARG A 111 11.50 5.75 -0.78
N VAL A 112 10.59 6.72 -0.91
CA VAL A 112 9.90 7.33 0.23
C VAL A 112 9.13 6.27 1.01
N LYS A 113 8.32 5.43 0.35
CA LYS A 113 7.57 4.36 1.00
C LYS A 113 8.46 3.38 1.76
N SER A 114 9.53 2.92 1.11
CA SER A 114 10.51 2.01 1.74
C SER A 114 11.19 2.68 2.95
N GLY A 115 11.49 3.97 2.85
CA GLY A 115 12.01 4.77 3.96
C GLY A 115 11.03 4.90 5.12
N THR A 116 9.73 5.06 4.85
CA THR A 116 8.68 5.08 5.87
C THR A 116 8.63 3.75 6.63
N GLU A 117 8.70 2.61 5.93
CA GLU A 117 8.72 1.28 6.56
C GLU A 117 9.90 1.15 7.54
N VAL A 118 11.10 1.53 7.10
CA VAL A 118 12.30 1.54 7.95
C VAL A 118 12.12 2.45 9.17
N ALA A 119 11.54 3.64 9.00
CA ALA A 119 11.30 4.57 10.10
C ALA A 119 10.32 4.00 11.13
N LEU A 120 9.24 3.35 10.69
CA LEU A 120 8.25 2.72 11.56
C LEU A 120 8.86 1.54 12.35
N LEU A 121 9.66 0.71 11.70
CA LEU A 121 10.42 -0.36 12.37
C LEU A 121 11.42 0.21 13.38
N GLY A 122 12.08 1.33 13.06
CA GLY A 122 12.98 2.04 13.98
C GLY A 122 12.28 2.52 15.25
N LEU A 123 11.06 3.04 15.13
CA LEU A 123 10.22 3.38 16.29
C LEU A 123 9.89 2.15 17.13
N GLN A 124 9.53 1.03 16.49
CA GLN A 124 9.24 -0.22 17.19
C GLN A 124 10.45 -0.75 17.97
N ALA A 125 11.64 -0.73 17.36
CA ALA A 125 12.89 -1.11 18.02
C ALA A 125 13.17 -0.21 19.24
N THR A 126 13.00 1.11 19.08
CA THR A 126 13.16 2.08 20.16
C THR A 126 12.22 1.80 21.34
N TRP A 127 10.94 1.52 21.07
CA TRP A 127 9.99 1.18 22.13
C TRP A 127 10.27 -0.18 22.77
N ALA A 128 10.78 -1.15 22.01
CA ALA A 128 11.20 -2.44 22.54
C ALA A 128 12.35 -2.26 23.55
N ARG A 129 13.37 -1.45 23.23
CA ARG A 129 14.46 -1.11 24.17
C ARG A 129 13.95 -0.39 25.42
N ARG A 130 13.10 0.63 25.26
CA ARG A 130 12.49 1.35 26.40
C ARG A 130 11.67 0.44 27.31
N ALA A 131 11.15 -0.68 26.78
CA ALA A 131 10.43 -1.69 27.55
C ALA A 131 11.32 -2.84 28.08
N GLY A 132 12.65 -2.75 27.92
CA GLY A 132 13.60 -3.78 28.33
C GLY A 132 13.64 -5.03 27.43
N ARG A 133 12.98 -4.99 26.27
CA ARG A 133 12.92 -6.12 25.31
C ARG A 133 14.05 -6.05 24.29
N GLU A 134 15.27 -6.24 24.76
CA GLU A 134 16.48 -6.10 23.94
C GLU A 134 16.55 -7.10 22.77
N GLU A 135 16.14 -8.35 22.97
CA GLU A 135 16.14 -9.34 21.89
C GLU A 135 15.18 -8.96 20.76
N ALA A 136 13.98 -8.48 21.11
CA ALA A 136 13.02 -7.99 20.13
C ALA A 136 13.55 -6.77 19.38
N ALA A 137 14.20 -5.83 20.07
CA ALA A 137 14.82 -4.67 19.43
C ALA A 137 15.90 -5.09 18.43
N ARG A 138 16.79 -6.04 18.80
CA ARG A 138 17.83 -6.57 17.92
C ARG A 138 17.25 -7.30 16.71
N ALA A 139 16.18 -8.06 16.90
CA ALA A 139 15.49 -8.75 15.80
C ALA A 139 14.91 -7.75 14.79
N ILE A 140 14.29 -6.67 15.28
CA ILE A 140 13.77 -5.59 14.42
C ILE A 140 14.90 -4.87 13.69
N GLU A 141 16.00 -4.54 14.38
CA GLU A 141 17.18 -3.91 13.77
C GLU A 141 17.84 -4.81 12.69
N ALA A 142 17.86 -6.12 12.89
CA ALA A 142 18.32 -7.07 11.89
C ALA A 142 17.40 -7.12 10.66
N ALA A 143 16.07 -7.06 10.87
CA ALA A 143 15.10 -6.95 9.79
C ALA A 143 15.29 -5.66 8.98
N ILE A 144 15.51 -4.52 9.66
CA ILE A 144 15.82 -3.23 9.01
C ILE A 144 17.07 -3.35 8.12
N ARG A 145 18.16 -3.95 8.62
CA ARG A 145 19.37 -4.16 7.79
C ARG A 145 19.07 -5.00 6.56
N THR A 146 18.34 -6.10 6.71
CA THR A 146 17.98 -6.99 5.59
C THR A 146 17.17 -6.25 4.52
N LEU A 147 16.22 -5.40 4.93
CA LEU A 147 15.43 -4.56 4.01
C LEU A 147 16.32 -3.55 3.26
N LEU A 148 17.25 -2.89 3.96
CA LEU A 148 18.18 -1.93 3.35
C LEU A 148 19.15 -2.60 2.38
N GLU A 149 19.66 -3.78 2.73
CA GLU A 149 20.52 -4.59 1.86
C GLU A 149 19.78 -5.04 0.60
N SER A 150 18.55 -5.50 0.74
CA SER A 150 17.69 -5.90 -0.39
C SER A 150 17.40 -4.71 -1.33
N SER A 151 17.11 -3.54 -0.75
CA SER A 151 16.86 -2.31 -1.51
C SER A 151 18.12 -1.83 -2.26
N ASN A 152 19.29 -1.89 -1.62
CA ASN A 152 20.57 -1.54 -2.24
C ASN A 152 20.96 -2.52 -3.35
N ALA A 153 20.75 -3.82 -3.16
CA ALA A 153 20.98 -4.83 -4.18
C ALA A 153 20.12 -4.58 -5.43
N ALA A 154 18.83 -4.26 -5.24
CA ALA A 154 17.93 -3.89 -6.34
C ALA A 154 18.39 -2.62 -7.06
N LYS A 155 18.87 -1.61 -6.32
CA LYS A 155 19.41 -0.36 -6.90
C LYS A 155 20.67 -0.61 -7.73
N SER A 156 21.60 -1.44 -7.22
CA SER A 156 22.83 -1.80 -7.92
C SER A 156 22.53 -2.59 -9.21
N ALA A 157 21.61 -3.56 -9.16
CA ALA A 157 21.19 -4.33 -10.34
C ALA A 157 20.57 -3.43 -11.43
N ALA A 158 19.78 -2.43 -11.06
CA ALA A 158 19.18 -1.48 -11.99
C ALA A 158 20.20 -0.50 -12.64
N SER A 159 21.41 -0.40 -12.08
CA SER A 159 22.49 0.45 -12.60
C SER A 159 23.52 -0.27 -13.46
N SER A 160 23.39 -1.60 -13.66
CA SER A 160 24.30 -2.35 -14.54
C SER A 160 23.73 -2.38 -15.96
N PRO A 161 24.29 -1.60 -16.92
CA PRO A 161 23.90 -1.73 -18.30
C PRO A 161 24.57 -2.99 -18.85
N PHE A 162 23.78 -4.01 -19.14
CA PHE A 162 24.13 -5.00 -20.16
C PHE A 162 25.37 -5.88 -19.87
N ALA A 163 25.25 -6.85 -18.96
CA ALA A 163 25.95 -8.11 -19.15
C ALA A 163 25.11 -8.95 -20.11
N ALA A 164 25.27 -8.69 -21.43
CA ALA A 164 24.75 -9.61 -22.43
C ALA A 164 25.30 -11.01 -22.13
N PRO A 165 24.49 -12.08 -22.18
CA PRO A 165 25.04 -13.42 -22.27
C PRO A 165 25.87 -13.46 -23.55
N VAL A 166 27.20 -13.53 -23.40
CA VAL A 166 28.09 -13.99 -24.46
C VAL A 166 27.60 -15.40 -24.81
N LEU A 167 26.84 -15.49 -25.89
CA LEU A 167 26.55 -16.74 -26.58
C LEU A 167 27.88 -17.26 -27.08
N ASP A 168 28.53 -18.06 -26.24
CA ASP A 168 29.71 -18.83 -26.61
C ASP A 168 29.27 -19.79 -27.71
N SER A 169 29.56 -19.37 -28.94
CA SER A 169 29.34 -20.16 -30.15
C SER A 169 30.34 -21.30 -30.12
N GLN A 170 30.00 -22.39 -29.43
CA GLN A 170 30.63 -23.69 -29.63
C GLN A 170 30.27 -24.20 -31.02
N SER A 171 30.91 -23.58 -32.01
CA SER A 171 30.96 -24.03 -33.38
C SER A 171 31.72 -25.35 -33.40
N SER A 172 30.92 -26.40 -33.56
CA SER A 172 31.29 -27.75 -33.90
C SER A 172 32.36 -27.77 -35.01
N ARG A 173 33.65 -27.84 -34.64
CA ARG A 173 34.69 -28.30 -35.56
C ARG A 173 34.71 -29.82 -35.56
N SER A 174 33.83 -30.34 -36.42
CA SER A 174 33.99 -31.53 -37.25
C SER A 174 35.28 -32.33 -37.01
N ALA A 175 35.13 -33.47 -36.35
CA ALA A 175 36.03 -34.60 -36.49
C ALA A 175 35.22 -35.74 -37.12
N ARG A 176 35.33 -35.87 -38.44
CA ARG A 176 35.25 -37.11 -39.24
C ARG A 176 35.36 -36.77 -40.71
#